data_AF-A0A2J4JS55-F1
#
_entry.id   AF-A0A2J4JS55-F1
#
_cell.length_a   1.000
_cell.length_b   1.000
_cell.length_c   1.000
_cell.angle_alpha   90.00
_cell.angle_beta   90.00
_cell.angle_gamma   90.00
#
_symmetry.space_group_name_H-M   'P 1'
#
loop_
_entity.id
_entity.type
_entity.pdbx_description
1 polymer ?
#
loop_
_entity_poly.entity_id
_entity_poly.type
_entity_poly.pdbx_seq_one_letter_code
_entity_poly.pdbx_strand_id
1 'polypeptide(L)'
;MIFSDLGEQYYDWLHKIVCGEWKPRNLSFHRLLMYLHNRTYIPDCEMDKCRAEDGVNLRYRFASECDIPYDKIDAEFHGVPCSMLEMMVALAVRIEEHIMEDSSAGNRVGQWFWNMVVSLGLAAMDDGRFHEDRADYILDRFERRDYEYNGAGGLFTVNHPTEDMRRLDIWYQLMHYLQENEF
;
A
#
# COMPACT_ATOMS: atom_id res chain seq x y z
N MET A 1 -3.44 16.60 -10.63
CA MET A 1 -4.91 16.39 -10.57
C MET A 1 -5.47 17.41 -9.57
N ILE A 2 -6.66 17.96 -9.79
CA ILE A 2 -7.33 18.80 -8.78
C ILE A 2 -8.23 17.84 -8.01
N PHE A 3 -7.91 17.56 -6.75
CA PHE A 3 -8.82 16.82 -5.89
C PHE A 3 -10.08 17.65 -5.64
N SER A 4 -11.21 16.99 -5.47
CA SER A 4 -12.29 17.59 -4.71
C SER A 4 -11.83 17.77 -3.26
N ASP A 5 -12.53 18.61 -2.50
CA ASP A 5 -12.28 18.75 -1.05
C ASP A 5 -12.35 17.41 -0.30
N LEU A 6 -13.23 16.50 -0.75
CA LEU A 6 -13.38 15.17 -0.15
C LEU A 6 -12.24 14.21 -0.56
N GLY A 7 -11.82 14.27 -1.82
CA GLY A 7 -10.67 13.49 -2.31
C GLY A 7 -9.37 13.89 -1.62
N GLU A 8 -9.16 15.18 -1.36
CA GLU A 8 -8.00 15.68 -0.61
C GLU A 8 -8.02 15.18 0.83
N GLN A 9 -9.17 15.27 1.52
CA GLN A 9 -9.33 14.72 2.87
C GLN A 9 -9.09 13.21 2.93
N TYR A 10 -9.56 12.46 1.94
CA TYR A 10 -9.31 11.02 1.86
C TYR A 10 -7.83 10.70 1.66
N TYR A 11 -7.16 11.41 0.75
CA TYR A 11 -5.73 11.26 0.54
C TYR A 11 -4.93 11.60 1.82
N ASP A 12 -5.27 12.69 2.50
CA ASP A 12 -4.62 13.09 3.75
C ASP A 12 -4.85 12.05 4.86
N TRP A 13 -6.02 11.41 4.90
CA TRP A 13 -6.32 10.31 5.81
C TRP A 13 -5.43 9.09 5.52
N LEU A 14 -5.30 8.65 4.26
CA LEU A 14 -4.39 7.58 3.86
C LEU A 14 -2.93 7.92 4.21
N HIS A 15 -2.50 9.14 3.91
CA HIS A 15 -1.16 9.64 4.22
C HIS A 15 -0.90 9.60 5.74
N LYS A 16 -1.87 10.02 6.56
CA LYS A 16 -1.76 9.97 8.02
C LYS A 16 -1.60 8.55 8.55
N ILE A 17 -2.27 7.56 7.97
CA ILE A 17 -2.16 6.16 8.38
C ILE A 17 -0.72 5.65 8.25
N VAL A 18 -0.06 5.94 7.13
CA VAL A 18 1.26 5.34 6.81
C VAL A 18 2.45 6.17 7.28
N CYS A 19 2.30 7.48 7.41
CA CYS A 19 3.35 8.36 7.93
C CYS A 19 3.22 8.64 9.43
N GLY A 20 2.03 8.44 10.01
CA GLY A 20 1.73 8.85 11.37
C GLY A 20 1.90 10.36 11.59
N GLU A 21 1.96 10.76 12.87
CA GLU A 21 2.29 12.13 13.27
C GLU A 21 3.81 12.38 13.40
N TRP A 22 4.59 11.29 13.31
CA TRP A 22 6.02 11.30 13.57
C TRP A 22 6.80 11.60 12.28
N LYS A 23 7.52 12.73 12.27
CA LYS A 23 8.43 13.13 11.17
C LYS A 23 9.89 13.03 11.58
N PRO A 24 10.54 11.86 11.52
CA PRO A 24 11.99 11.79 11.63
C PRO A 24 12.62 12.43 10.40
N ARG A 25 13.72 13.15 10.60
CA ARG A 25 14.66 13.54 9.53
C ARG A 25 14.17 14.56 8.49
N ASN A 26 13.04 15.23 8.71
CA ASN A 26 12.45 16.19 7.75
C ASN A 26 12.23 15.63 6.34
N LEU A 27 12.10 14.30 6.21
CA LEU A 27 11.77 13.67 4.95
C LEU A 27 10.26 13.76 4.71
N SER A 28 9.88 14.03 3.47
CA SER A 28 8.50 14.04 3.00
C SER A 28 8.42 13.11 1.80
N PHE A 29 7.33 12.35 1.71
CA PHE A 29 7.09 11.37 0.64
C PHE A 29 5.78 11.67 -0.10
N HIS A 30 5.30 12.91 0.00
CA HIS A 30 4.03 13.30 -0.57
C HIS A 30 3.98 13.05 -2.08
N ARG A 31 5.07 13.29 -2.82
CA ARG A 31 5.13 13.03 -4.27
C ARG A 31 5.03 11.55 -4.59
N LEU A 32 5.70 10.69 -3.82
CA LEU A 32 5.63 9.24 -3.98
C LEU A 32 4.22 8.71 -3.67
N LEU A 33 3.66 9.10 -2.52
CA LEU A 33 2.33 8.66 -2.10
C LEU A 33 1.25 9.16 -3.06
N MET A 34 1.37 10.41 -3.52
CA MET A 34 0.49 10.97 -4.56
C MET A 34 0.59 10.19 -5.86
N TYR A 35 1.79 9.82 -6.28
CA TYR A 35 1.98 8.98 -7.47
C TYR A 35 1.31 7.59 -7.30
N LEU A 36 1.51 6.93 -6.15
CA LEU A 36 0.85 5.66 -5.84
C LEU A 36 -0.68 5.77 -5.77
N HIS A 37 -1.20 6.90 -5.30
CA HIS A 37 -2.64 7.16 -5.25
C HIS A 37 -3.24 7.33 -6.65
N ASN A 38 -2.47 7.91 -7.58
CA ASN A 38 -2.91 8.09 -8.97
C ASN A 38 -2.69 6.86 -9.86
N ARG A 39 -1.85 5.90 -9.45
CA ARG A 39 -1.64 4.63 -10.16
C ARG A 39 -2.74 3.64 -9.79
N THR A 40 -3.53 3.20 -10.78
CA THR A 40 -4.49 2.11 -10.57
C THR A 40 -3.77 0.81 -10.24
N TYR A 41 -4.23 0.10 -9.23
CA TYR A 41 -3.79 -1.27 -8.96
C TYR A 41 -4.54 -2.24 -9.89
N ILE A 42 -3.77 -3.03 -10.64
CA ILE A 42 -4.30 -4.07 -11.53
C ILE A 42 -3.93 -5.43 -10.92
N PRO A 43 -4.90 -6.21 -10.41
CA PRO A 43 -4.64 -7.55 -9.90
C PRO A 43 -4.08 -8.46 -11.00
N ASP A 44 -2.98 -9.17 -10.71
CA ASP A 44 -2.37 -10.14 -11.62
C ASP A 44 -3.24 -11.41 -11.75
N CYS A 45 -3.89 -11.81 -10.66
CA CYS A 45 -4.70 -13.02 -10.60
C CYS A 45 -6.03 -12.81 -9.86
N GLU A 46 -6.93 -13.79 -9.98
CA GLU A 46 -8.26 -13.74 -9.34
C GLU A 46 -8.18 -13.54 -7.83
N MET A 47 -7.22 -14.21 -7.16
CA MET A 47 -7.06 -14.16 -5.71
C MET A 47 -6.63 -12.76 -5.22
N ASP A 48 -5.95 -12.01 -6.09
CA ASP A 48 -5.47 -10.66 -5.79
C ASP A 48 -6.57 -9.59 -5.94
N LYS A 49 -7.73 -9.92 -6.52
CA LYS A 49 -8.89 -8.99 -6.58
C LYS A 49 -9.41 -8.63 -5.19
N CYS A 50 -9.40 -9.57 -4.25
CA CYS A 50 -9.77 -9.28 -2.88
C CYS A 50 -8.87 -8.19 -2.26
N ARG A 51 -7.60 -8.05 -2.69
CA ARG A 51 -6.73 -6.96 -2.21
C ARG A 51 -7.18 -5.59 -2.73
N ALA A 52 -7.70 -5.55 -3.96
CA ALA A 52 -8.30 -4.34 -4.50
C ALA A 52 -9.58 -3.97 -3.74
N GLU A 53 -10.43 -4.95 -3.43
CA GLU A 53 -11.64 -4.77 -2.62
C GLU A 53 -11.31 -4.24 -1.22
N ASP A 54 -10.28 -4.79 -0.56
CA ASP A 54 -9.80 -4.27 0.73
C ASP A 54 -9.39 -2.80 0.64
N GLY A 55 -8.68 -2.43 -0.42
CA GLY A 55 -8.31 -1.05 -0.72
C GLY A 55 -9.52 -0.14 -0.88
N VAL A 56 -10.51 -0.55 -1.67
CA VAL A 56 -11.76 0.23 -1.87
C VAL A 56 -12.55 0.37 -0.57
N ASN A 57 -12.58 -0.67 0.25
CA ASN A 57 -13.29 -0.66 1.54
C ASN A 57 -12.74 0.39 2.52
N LEU A 58 -11.48 0.84 2.35
CA LEU A 58 -10.93 1.95 3.12
C LEU A 58 -11.72 3.26 2.93
N ARG A 59 -12.38 3.47 1.79
CA ARG A 59 -13.20 4.66 1.53
C ARG A 59 -14.38 4.75 2.50
N TYR A 60 -15.02 3.61 2.79
CA TYR A 60 -16.11 3.53 3.76
C TYR A 60 -15.62 3.56 5.21
N ARG A 61 -14.43 3.01 5.48
CA ARG A 61 -13.77 3.20 6.78
C ARG A 61 -13.48 4.67 7.05
N PHE A 62 -12.90 5.38 6.09
CA PHE A 62 -12.71 6.82 6.15
C PHE A 62 -14.02 7.57 6.42
N ALA A 63 -15.09 7.21 5.70
CA ALA A 63 -16.40 7.82 5.92
C ALA A 63 -16.92 7.59 7.35
N SER A 64 -16.80 6.37 7.87
CA SER A 64 -17.21 6.05 9.24
C SER A 64 -16.38 6.78 10.28
N GLU A 65 -15.06 6.93 10.07
CA GLU A 65 -14.17 7.58 11.05
C GLU A 65 -14.28 9.11 11.03
N CYS A 66 -14.72 9.70 9.91
CA CYS A 66 -14.83 11.14 9.73
C CYS A 66 -16.29 11.64 9.72
N ASP A 67 -17.25 10.81 10.13
CA ASP A 67 -18.69 11.12 10.15
C ASP A 67 -19.23 11.62 8.79
N ILE A 68 -18.75 11.02 7.69
CA ILE A 68 -19.13 11.35 6.31
C ILE A 68 -20.22 10.38 5.83
N PRO A 69 -21.36 10.87 5.34
CA PRO A 69 -22.38 10.03 4.73
C PRO A 69 -21.86 9.20 3.54
N TYR A 70 -22.22 7.92 3.50
CA TYR A 70 -21.72 6.99 2.48
C TYR A 70 -22.15 7.36 1.05
N ASP A 71 -23.28 8.03 0.87
CA ASP A 71 -23.73 8.54 -0.43
C ASP A 71 -22.76 9.57 -1.04
N LYS A 72 -22.05 10.34 -0.20
CA LYS A 72 -20.98 11.23 -0.66
C LYS A 72 -19.76 10.46 -1.14
N ILE A 73 -19.39 9.37 -0.46
CA ILE A 73 -18.31 8.47 -0.89
C ILE A 73 -18.68 7.81 -2.21
N ASP A 74 -19.89 7.28 -2.31
CA ASP A 74 -20.38 6.65 -3.54
C ASP A 74 -20.36 7.65 -4.70
N ALA A 75 -20.78 8.90 -4.49
CA ALA A 75 -20.76 9.93 -5.53
C ALA A 75 -19.34 10.34 -5.95
N GLU A 76 -18.43 10.52 -4.99
CA GLU A 76 -17.04 10.95 -5.24
C GLU A 76 -16.22 9.87 -5.96
N PHE A 77 -16.37 8.62 -5.52
CA PHE A 77 -15.55 7.51 -5.98
C PHE A 77 -16.27 6.57 -6.95
N HIS A 78 -17.42 6.99 -7.50
CA HIS A 78 -18.19 6.20 -8.46
C HIS A 78 -17.33 5.84 -9.68
N GLY A 79 -17.12 4.54 -9.91
CA GLY A 79 -16.32 4.03 -11.02
C GLY A 79 -14.82 4.27 -10.90
N VAL A 80 -14.34 4.81 -9.76
CA VAL A 80 -12.91 4.99 -9.50
C VAL A 80 -12.33 3.65 -9.02
N PRO A 81 -11.36 3.05 -9.74
CA PRO A 81 -10.77 1.78 -9.35
C PRO A 81 -9.90 1.93 -8.08
N CYS A 82 -9.49 0.82 -7.50
CA CYS A 82 -8.53 0.80 -6.41
C CYS A 82 -7.17 1.32 -6.90
N SER A 83 -6.56 2.24 -6.17
CA SER A 83 -5.19 2.70 -6.40
C SER A 83 -4.16 1.77 -5.76
N MET A 84 -2.91 1.86 -6.22
CA MET A 84 -1.77 1.19 -5.59
C MET A 84 -1.62 1.61 -4.13
N LEU A 85 -1.82 2.90 -3.82
CA LEU A 85 -1.77 3.37 -2.44
C LEU A 85 -2.86 2.72 -1.57
N GLU A 86 -4.12 2.73 -2.02
CA GLU A 86 -5.23 2.12 -1.28
C GLU A 86 -4.98 0.64 -1.00
N MET A 87 -4.56 -0.12 -2.02
CA MET A 87 -4.26 -1.54 -1.87
C MET A 87 -3.13 -1.77 -0.84
N MET A 88 -2.03 -1.03 -0.94
CA MET A 88 -0.90 -1.18 -0.01
C MET A 88 -1.27 -0.76 1.42
N VAL A 89 -2.05 0.31 1.60
CA VAL A 89 -2.53 0.75 2.92
C VAL A 89 -3.44 -0.31 3.52
N ALA A 90 -4.40 -0.83 2.75
CA ALA A 90 -5.34 -1.83 3.23
C ALA A 90 -4.64 -3.13 3.61
N LEU A 91 -3.61 -3.52 2.86
CA LEU A 91 -2.79 -4.68 3.18
C LEU A 91 -2.03 -4.48 4.49
N ALA A 92 -1.43 -3.31 4.70
CA ALA A 92 -0.76 -2.95 5.95
C ALA A 92 -1.71 -2.94 7.16
N VAL A 93 -2.92 -2.38 6.99
CA VAL A 93 -3.98 -2.41 8.00
C VAL A 93 -4.39 -3.84 8.34
N ARG A 94 -4.60 -4.69 7.33
CA ARG A 94 -4.96 -6.09 7.55
C ARG A 94 -3.87 -6.86 8.30
N ILE A 95 -2.60 -6.61 8.00
CA ILE A 95 -1.49 -7.25 8.73
C ILE A 95 -1.59 -6.88 10.21
N GLU A 96 -1.71 -5.59 10.52
CA GLU A 96 -1.71 -5.12 11.90
C GLU A 96 -2.97 -5.53 12.69
N GLU A 97 -4.15 -5.42 12.09
CA GLU A 97 -5.42 -5.56 12.82
C GLU A 97 -5.99 -6.98 12.79
N HIS A 98 -5.50 -7.87 11.93
CA HIS A 98 -6.11 -9.19 11.73
C HIS A 98 -5.13 -10.37 11.72
N ILE A 99 -3.83 -10.14 11.55
CA ILE A 99 -2.84 -11.22 11.44
C ILE A 99 -1.82 -11.15 12.58
N MET A 100 -1.24 -9.98 12.77
CA MET A 100 -0.17 -9.70 13.73
C MET A 100 -0.65 -8.84 14.89
N GLU A 101 -1.95 -8.88 15.21
CA GLU A 101 -2.56 -8.10 16.29
C GLU A 101 -1.81 -8.32 17.61
N ASP A 102 -1.26 -7.23 18.16
CA ASP A 102 -0.56 -7.25 19.43
C ASP A 102 -0.92 -6.00 20.22
N SER A 103 -1.81 -6.14 21.21
CA SER A 103 -2.23 -5.05 22.08
C SER A 103 -1.11 -4.36 22.87
N SER A 104 0.07 -4.99 22.97
CA SER A 104 1.24 -4.45 23.66
C SER A 104 2.19 -3.68 22.73
N ALA A 105 2.15 -3.97 21.43
CA ALA A 105 2.81 -3.19 20.40
C ALA A 105 1.88 -2.05 19.98
N GLY A 106 2.39 -0.82 19.90
CA GLY A 106 1.60 0.29 19.33
C GLY A 106 1.24 0.02 17.87
N ASN A 107 0.50 0.93 17.23
CA ASN A 107 0.11 0.78 15.83
C ASN A 107 1.34 0.73 14.89
N ARG A 108 1.57 -0.44 14.26
CA ARG A 108 2.66 -0.66 13.29
C ARG A 108 2.21 -0.63 11.81
N VAL A 109 1.00 -0.16 11.49
CA VAL A 109 0.52 -0.07 10.10
C VAL A 109 1.53 0.64 9.18
N GLY A 110 2.09 1.77 9.64
CA GLY A 110 3.12 2.48 8.89
C GLY A 110 4.37 1.62 8.62
N GLN A 111 4.81 0.82 9.60
CA GLN A 111 5.98 -0.06 9.43
C GLN A 111 5.73 -1.09 8.31
N TRP A 112 4.58 -1.76 8.32
CA TRP A 112 4.21 -2.72 7.28
C TRP A 112 4.15 -2.07 5.89
N PHE A 113 3.56 -0.88 5.79
CA PHE A 113 3.52 -0.13 4.55
C PHE A 113 4.93 0.20 4.03
N TRP A 114 5.80 0.74 4.89
CA TRP A 114 7.15 1.12 4.48
C TRP A 114 8.04 -0.09 4.17
N ASN A 115 7.81 -1.25 4.79
CA ASN A 115 8.46 -2.49 4.39
C ASN A 115 8.12 -2.87 2.94
N MET A 116 6.87 -2.69 2.51
CA MET A 116 6.48 -2.90 1.11
C MET A 116 7.15 -1.88 0.17
N VAL A 117 7.21 -0.61 0.57
CA VAL A 117 7.90 0.45 -0.21
C VAL A 117 9.40 0.14 -0.35
N VAL A 118 10.03 -0.38 0.70
CA VAL A 118 11.43 -0.84 0.67
C VAL A 118 11.59 -2.03 -0.28
N SER A 119 10.72 -3.04 -0.17
CA SER A 119 10.75 -4.23 -1.02
C SER A 119 10.59 -3.90 -2.51
N LEU A 120 9.69 -2.96 -2.84
CA LEU A 120 9.50 -2.47 -4.21
C LEU A 120 10.76 -1.74 -4.75
N GLY A 121 11.58 -1.18 -3.85
CA GLY A 121 12.74 -0.35 -4.18
C GLY A 121 12.43 1.15 -4.31
N LEU A 122 11.34 1.61 -3.67
CA LEU A 122 10.86 3.00 -3.73
C LEU A 122 11.31 3.85 -2.54
N ALA A 123 11.89 3.26 -1.49
CA ALA A 123 12.19 3.95 -0.22
C ALA A 123 13.15 5.14 -0.31
N ALA A 124 13.94 5.26 -1.39
CA ALA A 124 14.85 6.39 -1.62
C ALA A 124 14.18 7.59 -2.31
N MET A 125 12.87 7.52 -2.61
CA MET A 125 12.11 8.54 -3.34
C MET A 125 11.37 9.51 -2.42
N ASP A 126 12.12 10.16 -1.52
CA ASP A 126 11.60 11.36 -0.84
C ASP A 126 11.31 12.48 -1.86
N ASP A 127 10.57 13.50 -1.47
CA ASP A 127 10.11 14.57 -2.36
C ASP A 127 11.25 15.28 -3.11
N GLY A 128 12.44 15.39 -2.49
CA GLY A 128 13.63 15.98 -3.08
C GLY A 128 14.33 15.08 -4.10
N ARG A 129 13.99 13.79 -4.14
CA ARG A 129 14.57 12.76 -5.00
C ARG A 129 13.53 11.99 -5.83
N PHE A 130 12.27 12.39 -5.78
CA PHE A 130 11.20 11.72 -6.50
C PHE A 130 11.37 11.90 -8.01
N HIS A 131 11.46 10.77 -8.72
CA HIS A 131 11.57 10.67 -10.17
C HIS A 131 10.46 9.75 -10.69
N GLU A 132 9.50 10.34 -11.39
CA GLU A 132 8.30 9.65 -11.90
C GLU A 132 8.66 8.49 -12.83
N ASP A 133 9.51 8.71 -13.85
CA ASP A 133 9.96 7.66 -14.78
C ASP A 133 10.57 6.44 -14.08
N ARG A 134 11.26 6.66 -12.96
CA ARG A 134 11.85 5.57 -12.15
C ARG A 134 10.77 4.84 -11.35
N ALA A 135 9.79 5.56 -10.83
CA ALA A 135 8.66 4.97 -10.11
C ALA A 135 7.78 4.15 -11.07
N ASP A 136 7.54 4.65 -12.29
CA ASP A 136 6.86 3.94 -13.37
C ASP A 136 7.59 2.64 -13.72
N TYR A 137 8.90 2.71 -13.98
CA TYR A 137 9.70 1.52 -14.26
C TYR A 137 9.61 0.46 -13.16
N ILE A 138 9.61 0.88 -11.89
CA ILE A 138 9.52 -0.04 -10.74
C ILE A 138 8.13 -0.68 -10.68
N LEU A 139 7.05 0.09 -10.83
CA LEU A 139 5.69 -0.46 -10.77
C LEU A 139 5.35 -1.32 -11.99
N ASP A 140 5.80 -0.95 -13.19
CA ASP A 140 5.64 -1.78 -14.39
C ASP A 140 6.33 -3.14 -14.22
N ARG A 141 7.50 -3.18 -13.57
CA ARG A 141 8.19 -4.44 -13.23
C ARG A 141 7.39 -5.25 -12.21
N PHE A 142 6.81 -4.60 -11.20
CA PHE A 142 5.94 -5.26 -10.23
C PHE A 142 4.71 -5.87 -10.91
N GLU A 143 4.01 -5.09 -11.74
CA GLU A 143 2.82 -5.52 -12.48
C GLU A 143 3.10 -6.69 -13.43
N ARG A 144 4.26 -6.71 -14.11
CA ARG A 144 4.68 -7.83 -14.97
C ARG A 144 5.22 -9.04 -14.21
N ARG A 145 5.36 -8.95 -12.88
CA ARG A 145 6.06 -9.92 -12.03
C ARG A 145 7.50 -10.22 -12.46
N ASP A 146 8.15 -9.23 -13.06
CA ASP A 146 9.56 -9.28 -13.50
C ASP A 146 10.54 -8.94 -12.35
N TYR A 147 10.12 -9.12 -11.10
CA TYR A 147 10.97 -8.95 -9.92
C TYR A 147 11.79 -10.23 -9.63
N GLU A 148 12.54 -10.27 -8.53
CA GLU A 148 13.44 -11.38 -8.23
C GLU A 148 12.70 -12.61 -7.67
N TYR A 149 13.32 -13.79 -7.77
CA TYR A 149 12.77 -15.07 -7.28
C TYR A 149 12.32 -15.01 -5.81
N ASN A 150 13.04 -14.24 -4.99
CA ASN A 150 12.78 -14.08 -3.57
C ASN A 150 11.80 -12.94 -3.25
N GLY A 151 11.20 -12.32 -4.27
CA GLY A 151 10.26 -11.22 -4.12
C GLY A 151 10.89 -9.83 -4.10
N ALA A 152 12.22 -9.68 -4.16
CA ALA A 152 12.86 -8.37 -4.23
C ALA A 152 12.45 -7.61 -5.49
N GLY A 153 11.85 -6.43 -5.31
CA GLY A 153 11.19 -5.66 -6.36
C GLY A 153 9.67 -5.85 -6.44
N GLY A 154 9.09 -6.75 -5.63
CA GLY A 154 7.66 -6.88 -5.34
C GLY A 154 7.31 -6.31 -3.96
N LEU A 155 6.13 -6.62 -3.43
CA LEU A 155 5.67 -6.10 -2.13
C LEU A 155 6.39 -6.74 -0.94
N PHE A 156 6.85 -7.99 -1.08
CA PHE A 156 7.48 -8.72 0.01
C PHE A 156 8.74 -9.43 -0.45
N THR A 157 9.86 -9.17 0.22
CA THR A 157 11.15 -9.83 -0.01
C THR A 157 11.44 -10.78 1.13
N VAL A 158 11.80 -12.03 0.80
CA VAL A 158 12.29 -13.02 1.76
C VAL A 158 13.76 -13.35 1.50
N ASN A 159 14.53 -13.63 2.55
CA ASN A 159 15.94 -14.00 2.47
C ASN A 159 16.14 -15.48 2.14
N HIS A 160 15.20 -16.33 2.56
CA HIS A 160 15.28 -17.79 2.43
C HIS A 160 14.03 -18.35 1.73
N PRO A 161 13.77 -17.99 0.45
CA PRO A 161 12.60 -18.45 -0.27
C PRO A 161 12.61 -19.97 -0.44
N THR A 162 11.52 -20.63 -0.03
CA THR A 162 11.30 -22.06 -0.26
C THR A 162 10.74 -22.35 -1.66
N GLU A 163 10.16 -21.33 -2.31
CA GLU A 163 9.60 -21.39 -3.66
C GLU A 163 9.68 -20.00 -4.34
N ASP A 164 9.27 -19.94 -5.61
CA ASP A 164 9.34 -18.72 -6.42
C ASP A 164 8.21 -17.75 -6.04
N MET A 165 8.55 -16.64 -5.39
CA MET A 165 7.59 -15.64 -4.92
C MET A 165 6.77 -15.01 -6.06
N ARG A 166 7.25 -15.05 -7.31
CA ARG A 166 6.53 -14.52 -8.49
C ARG A 166 5.35 -15.39 -8.91
N ARG A 167 5.32 -16.64 -8.44
CA ARG A 167 4.25 -17.61 -8.76
C ARG A 167 3.13 -17.62 -7.72
N LEU A 168 3.34 -16.90 -6.63
CA LEU A 168 2.41 -16.77 -5.51
C LEU A 168 1.57 -15.50 -5.65
N ASP A 169 0.29 -15.57 -5.29
CA ASP A 169 -0.50 -14.38 -5.06
C ASP A 169 0.04 -13.55 -3.88
N ILE A 170 -0.42 -12.30 -3.75
CA ILE A 170 0.10 -11.37 -2.74
C ILE A 170 -0.14 -11.91 -1.32
N TRP A 171 -1.22 -12.66 -1.10
CA TRP A 171 -1.51 -13.23 0.21
C TRP A 171 -0.48 -14.28 0.61
N TYR A 172 -0.15 -15.22 -0.28
CA TYR A 172 0.89 -16.21 0.02
C TYR A 172 2.27 -15.56 0.14
N GLN A 173 2.61 -14.57 -0.70
CA GLN A 173 3.84 -13.80 -0.53
C GLN A 173 3.93 -13.15 0.86
N LEU A 174 2.82 -12.56 1.34
CA LEU A 174 2.74 -12.01 2.69
C LEU A 174 2.97 -13.08 3.76
N MET A 175 2.34 -14.26 3.64
CA MET A 175 2.51 -15.35 4.62
C MET A 175 3.96 -15.81 4.71
N HIS A 176 4.66 -15.96 3.58
CA HIS A 176 6.08 -16.27 3.55
C HIS A 176 6.92 -15.19 4.24
N TYR A 177 6.60 -13.92 4.00
CA TYR A 177 7.30 -12.79 4.62
C TYR A 177 7.15 -12.74 6.14
N LEU A 178 5.92 -12.89 6.63
CA LEU A 178 5.65 -12.89 8.07
C LEU A 178 6.32 -14.07 8.76
N GLN A 179 6.26 -15.27 8.16
CA GLN A 179 6.91 -16.47 8.69
C GLN A 179 8.42 -16.29 8.88
N GLU A 180 9.09 -15.53 8.02
CA GLU A 180 10.53 -15.31 8.12
C GLU A 180 10.91 -14.19 9.11
N ASN A 181 10.10 -13.14 9.23
CA ASN A 181 10.51 -11.90 9.90
C ASN A 181 9.86 -11.67 11.26
N GLU A 182 8.74 -12.36 11.56
CA GLU A 182 7.89 -12.03 12.71
C GLU A 182 7.57 -13.24 13.60
N PHE A 183 8.10 -14.42 13.28
CA PHE A 183 7.94 -15.66 14.05
C PHE A 183 9.28 -16.32 14.37
#